data_AF-A0A4Y2K8G1-F1
#
_entry.id   AF-A0A4Y2K8G1-F1
#
_cell.length_a   1.000
_cell.length_b   1.000
_cell.length_c   1.000
_cell.angle_alpha   90.00
_cell.angle_beta   90.00
_cell.angle_gamma   90.00
#
_symmetry.space_group_name_H-M   'P 1'
#
loop_
_entity.id
_entity.type
_entity.pdbx_description
1 polymer ?
#
loop_
_entity_poly.entity_id
_entity_poly.type
_entity_poly.pdbx_seq_one_letter_code
_entity_poly.pdbx_strand_id
1 'polypeptide(L)'
;MMYHERIQRRIMLELGEVNKGKYTNKDELDARIQKLRQKIGEWYNFNLHHSLGNESTSIKIIGKYNKCLRDNGYDSEFELNDNDRSYSGFSSAESVASGKDELNDVNKDFNPWIIL
;
A
#
# COMPACT_ATOMS: atom_id res chain seq x y z
N MET A 1 -7.03 -6.46 -19.09
CA MET A 1 -7.43 -5.36 -18.19
C MET A 1 -7.92 -5.86 -16.82
N MET A 2 -8.96 -6.71 -16.73
CA MET A 2 -9.53 -7.17 -15.44
C MET A 2 -8.58 -7.85 -14.44
N TYR A 3 -7.53 -8.54 -14.87
CA TYR A 3 -6.62 -9.26 -13.97
C TYR A 3 -5.76 -8.32 -13.11
N HIS A 4 -5.25 -7.25 -13.73
CA HIS A 4 -4.42 -6.25 -13.06
C HIS A 4 -5.18 -5.50 -11.94
N GLU A 5 -6.42 -5.07 -12.24
CA GLU A 5 -7.30 -4.41 -11.27
C GLU A 5 -7.66 -5.33 -10.09
N ARG A 6 -7.91 -6.62 -10.36
CA ARG A 6 -8.19 -7.62 -9.32
C ARG A 6 -7.01 -7.80 -8.37
N ILE A 7 -5.78 -7.82 -8.89
CA ILE A 7 -4.57 -7.93 -8.08
C ILE A 7 -4.38 -6.66 -7.24
N GLN A 8 -4.49 -5.47 -7.83
CA GLN A 8 -4.37 -4.21 -7.10
C GLN A 8 -5.38 -4.11 -5.94
N ARG A 9 -6.63 -4.48 -6.19
CA ARG A 9 -7.67 -4.50 -5.15
C ARG A 9 -7.33 -5.45 -4.01
N ARG A 10 -6.80 -6.64 -4.32
CA ARG A 10 -6.39 -7.64 -3.32
C ARG A 10 -5.22 -7.16 -2.46
N ILE A 11 -4.31 -6.37 -3.03
CA ILE A 11 -3.20 -5.75 -2.30
C ILE A 11 -3.73 -4.67 -1.36
N MET A 12 -4.58 -3.76 -1.85
CA MET A 12 -5.18 -2.70 -1.03
C MET A 12 -5.98 -3.25 0.14
N LEU A 13 -6.72 -4.33 -0.07
CA LEU A 13 -7.45 -5.00 1.00
C LEU A 13 -6.51 -5.61 2.04
N GLU A 14 -5.46 -6.33 1.62
CA GLU A 14 -4.53 -6.93 2.59
C GLU A 14 -3.73 -5.85 3.33
N LEU A 15 -3.30 -4.77 2.67
CA LEU A 15 -2.70 -3.60 3.32
C LEU A 15 -3.63 -2.99 4.38
N GLY A 16 -4.91 -2.85 4.05
CA GLY A 16 -5.91 -2.35 4.99
C GLY A 16 -6.11 -3.27 6.19
N GLU A 17 -6.13 -4.58 5.98
CA GLU A 17 -6.19 -5.55 7.08
C GLU A 17 -4.93 -5.50 7.94
N VAL A 18 -3.76 -5.36 7.32
CA VAL A 18 -2.49 -5.35 8.05
C VAL A 18 -2.36 -4.07 8.91
N ASN A 19 -2.75 -2.92 8.36
CA ASN A 19 -2.73 -1.65 9.06
C ASN A 19 -3.77 -1.54 10.20
N LYS A 20 -4.83 -2.36 10.19
CA LYS A 20 -5.80 -2.39 11.31
C LYS A 20 -5.19 -2.91 12.60
N GLY A 21 -4.02 -3.55 12.54
CA GLY A 21 -3.25 -3.95 13.73
C GLY A 21 -3.96 -4.97 14.63
N LYS A 22 -4.97 -5.69 14.11
CA LYS A 22 -5.74 -6.67 14.88
C LYS A 22 -5.05 -8.03 14.86
N TYR A 23 -3.91 -8.12 15.54
CA TYR A 23 -3.16 -9.37 15.68
C TYR A 23 -3.11 -9.80 17.13
N THR A 24 -3.22 -11.10 17.34
CA THR A 24 -3.22 -11.71 18.68
C THR A 24 -1.80 -11.95 19.18
N ASN A 25 -0.84 -12.15 18.26
CA ASN A 25 0.57 -12.38 18.56
C ASN A 25 1.46 -12.03 17.34
N LYS A 26 2.78 -12.13 17.54
CA LYS A 26 3.77 -11.86 16.50
C LYS A 26 3.69 -12.85 15.33
N ASP A 27 3.45 -14.13 15.58
CA ASP A 27 3.37 -15.14 14.52
C ASP A 27 2.22 -14.85 13.53
N GLU A 28 1.09 -14.34 14.04
CA GLU A 28 -0.05 -13.92 13.23
C GLU A 28 0.30 -12.71 12.36
N LEU A 29 0.97 -11.70 12.93
CA LEU A 29 1.48 -10.55 12.19
C LEU A 29 2.45 -11.01 11.09
N ASP A 30 3.43 -11.85 11.43
CA ASP A 30 4.45 -12.34 10.52
C ASP A 30 3.82 -13.12 9.36
N ALA A 31 2.84 -13.99 9.62
CA ALA A 31 2.09 -14.70 8.58
C ALA A 31 1.33 -13.75 7.63
N ARG A 32 0.78 -12.66 8.17
CA ARG A 32 0.07 -11.64 7.39
C ARG A 32 1.03 -10.82 6.54
N ILE A 33 2.18 -10.46 7.07
CA ILE A 33 3.26 -9.77 6.34
C ILE A 33 3.79 -10.67 5.22
N GLN A 34 3.99 -11.97 5.45
CA GLN A 34 4.42 -12.91 4.41
C GLN A 34 3.39 -13.03 3.28
N LYS A 35 2.10 -13.09 3.62
CA LYS A 35 1.03 -13.09 2.61
C LYS A 35 0.98 -11.79 1.82
N LEU A 36 1.24 -10.65 2.46
CA LEU A 36 1.32 -9.35 1.80
C LEU A 36 2.52 -9.27 0.85
N ARG A 37 3.71 -9.74 1.29
CA ARG A 37 4.93 -9.88 0.47
C ARG A 37 4.65 -10.67 -0.81
N GLN A 38 4.04 -11.84 -0.69
CA GLN A 38 3.73 -12.69 -1.84
C GLN A 38 2.87 -11.93 -2.87
N LYS A 39 1.80 -11.28 -2.42
CA LYS A 39 0.87 -10.56 -3.31
C LYS A 39 1.53 -9.36 -3.99
N ILE A 40 2.34 -8.60 -3.24
CA ILE A 40 3.10 -7.46 -3.79
C ILE A 40 4.10 -7.95 -4.82
N GLY A 41 4.83 -9.05 -4.54
CA GLY A 41 5.78 -9.65 -5.47
C GLY A 41 5.11 -10.12 -6.77
N GLU A 42 3.97 -10.81 -6.69
CA GLU A 42 3.19 -11.23 -7.86
C GLU A 42 2.75 -10.02 -8.72
N TRP A 43 2.26 -8.97 -8.08
CA TRP A 43 1.84 -7.74 -8.76
C TRP A 43 3.02 -6.98 -9.38
N TYR A 44 4.14 -6.86 -8.66
CA TYR A 44 5.33 -6.18 -9.14
C TYR A 44 5.90 -6.91 -10.37
N ASN A 45 6.05 -8.23 -10.28
CA ASN A 45 6.49 -9.07 -11.39
C ASN A 45 5.56 -8.95 -12.60
N PHE A 46 4.23 -8.95 -12.38
CA PHE A 46 3.27 -8.73 -13.47
C PHE A 46 3.45 -7.38 -14.16
N ASN A 47 3.71 -6.30 -13.40
CA ASN A 47 3.91 -4.97 -13.98
C ASN A 47 5.22 -4.84 -14.77
N LEU A 48 6.30 -5.46 -14.29
CA LEU A 48 7.58 -5.49 -14.99
C LEU A 48 7.44 -6.05 -16.42
N HIS A 49 6.61 -7.07 -16.60
CA HIS A 49 6.48 -7.78 -17.87
C HIS A 49 5.38 -7.24 -18.80
N HIS A 50 4.47 -6.41 -18.29
CA HIS A 50 3.30 -6.00 -19.08
C HIS A 50 3.18 -4.51 -19.36
N SER A 51 4.01 -3.62 -18.78
CA SER A 51 3.96 -2.16 -19.03
C SER A 51 2.54 -1.55 -18.95
N LEU A 52 1.62 -2.24 -18.27
CA LEU A 52 0.22 -1.83 -18.08
C LEU A 52 0.05 -0.96 -16.83
N GLY A 53 1.09 -0.89 -15.99
CA GLY A 53 1.08 -0.14 -14.75
C GLY A 53 1.29 1.35 -15.01
N ASN A 54 0.32 2.17 -14.61
CA ASN A 54 0.57 3.60 -14.42
C ASN A 54 1.64 3.74 -13.33
N GLU A 55 2.77 4.36 -13.68
CA GLU A 55 3.92 4.58 -12.79
C GLU A 55 3.49 5.25 -11.47
N SER A 56 2.57 6.22 -11.55
CA SER A 56 2.00 6.89 -10.37
C SER A 56 1.26 5.93 -9.45
N THR A 57 0.47 5.01 -10.01
CA THR A 57 -0.25 4.00 -9.22
C THR A 57 0.73 3.02 -8.60
N SER A 58 1.80 2.69 -9.31
CA SER A 58 2.80 1.74 -8.83
C SER A 58 3.60 2.31 -7.66
N ILE A 59 4.05 3.56 -7.78
CA ILE A 59 4.71 4.31 -6.70
C ILE A 59 3.81 4.39 -5.47
N LYS A 60 2.51 4.70 -5.65
CA LYS A 60 1.54 4.76 -4.53
C LYS A 60 1.38 3.41 -3.82
N ILE A 61 1.30 2.30 -4.55
CA ILE A 61 1.17 0.96 -3.97
C ILE A 61 2.43 0.60 -3.18
N ILE A 62 3.60 0.78 -3.79
CA ILE A 62 4.89 0.46 -3.17
C ILE A 62 5.13 1.34 -1.94
N GLY A 63 4.82 2.65 -2.01
CA GLY A 63 4.95 3.56 -0.87
C GLY A 63 4.07 3.17 0.31
N LYS A 64 2.80 2.81 0.05
CA LYS A 64 1.89 2.30 1.11
C LYS A 64 2.40 0.99 1.70
N TYR A 65 2.95 0.11 0.88
CA TYR A 65 3.51 -1.15 1.32
C TYR A 65 4.74 -0.98 2.21
N ASN A 66 5.73 -0.21 1.77
CA ASN A 66 6.93 0.08 2.57
C ASN A 66 6.57 0.79 3.88
N LYS A 67 5.60 1.71 3.86
CA LYS A 67 5.10 2.33 5.10
C LYS A 67 4.49 1.27 6.03
N CYS A 68 3.64 0.39 5.51
CA CYS A 68 3.02 -0.70 6.27
C CYS A 68 4.07 -1.61 6.93
N LEU A 69 5.16 -1.94 6.22
CA LEU A 69 6.27 -2.70 6.79
C LEU A 69 6.91 -1.95 7.97
N ARG A 70 7.28 -0.69 7.79
CA ARG A 70 7.93 0.13 8.84
C ARG A 70 7.03 0.31 10.06
N ASP A 71 5.74 0.58 9.85
CA ASP A 71 4.76 0.74 10.93
C ASP A 71 4.62 -0.56 11.77
N ASN A 72 5.00 -1.72 11.22
CA ASN A 72 5.02 -3.01 11.90
C ASN A 72 6.44 -3.50 12.29
N GLY A 73 7.46 -2.64 12.21
CA GLY A 73 8.83 -2.95 12.62
C GLY A 73 9.66 -3.72 11.60
N TYR A 74 9.31 -3.65 10.32
CA TYR A 74 10.04 -4.26 9.21
C TYR A 74 10.73 -3.23 8.32
N ASP A 75 11.85 -3.63 7.70
CA ASP A 75 12.55 -2.79 6.72
C ASP A 75 11.74 -2.62 5.43
N SER A 76 12.01 -1.53 4.71
CA SER A 76 11.42 -1.32 3.38
C SER A 76 12.10 -2.24 2.35
N GLU A 77 11.30 -2.84 1.46
CA GLU A 77 11.79 -3.89 0.55
C GLU A 77 11.92 -3.43 -0.90
N PHE A 78 11.35 -2.27 -1.22
CA PHE A 78 11.43 -1.68 -2.55
C PHE A 78 12.06 -0.29 -2.46
N GLU A 79 13.05 -0.04 -3.30
CA GLU A 79 13.57 1.31 -3.50
C GLU A 79 12.57 2.09 -4.35
N LEU A 80 12.07 3.19 -3.79
CA LEU A 80 11.36 4.20 -4.58
C LEU A 80 12.42 5.16 -5.11
N ASN A 81 12.75 5.04 -6.40
CA ASN A 81 13.54 6.08 -7.07
C ASN A 81 12.63 7.29 -7.33
N ASP A 82 12.32 8.02 -6.27
CA ASP A 82 11.72 9.34 -6.38
C ASP A 82 12.81 10.27 -6.89
N ASN A 83 12.88 10.48 -8.22
CA ASN A 83 13.62 11.62 -8.78
C ASN A 83 13.08 12.91 -8.13
N ASP A 84 13.68 13.34 -7.03
CA ASP A 84 13.47 14.60 -6.31
C ASP A 84 11.99 15.02 -6.16
N ARG A 85 11.09 14.09 -5.86
CA ARG A 85 9.82 14.42 -5.21
C ARG A 85 9.91 14.04 -3.76
N SER A 86 10.48 14.95 -2.98
CA SER A 86 10.20 15.04 -1.56
C SER A 86 8.68 15.09 -1.38
N TYR A 87 8.05 13.95 -1.10
CA TYR A 87 6.82 13.97 -0.30
C TYR A 87 7.26 14.32 1.12
N SER A 88 7.53 15.61 1.32
CA SER A 88 7.65 16.27 2.62
C SER A 88 6.29 16.15 3.30
N GLY A 89 6.04 15.03 3.96
CA GLY A 89 4.74 14.77 4.58
C GLY A 89 4.79 13.90 5.84
N PHE A 90 5.90 13.23 6.16
CA PHE A 90 6.02 12.53 7.44
C PHE A 90 7.43 12.72 8.00
N SER A 91 7.68 13.95 8.45
CA SER A 91 8.75 14.25 9.38
C SER A 91 8.47 13.51 10.69
N SER A 92 9.41 12.69 11.12
CA SER A 92 9.49 12.19 12.48
C SER A 92 9.51 13.37 13.45
N ALA A 93 8.39 13.62 14.10
CA ALA A 93 8.33 14.35 15.35
C ALA A 93 7.37 13.58 16.24
N GLU A 94 7.87 13.09 17.37
CA GLU A 94 7.05 12.68 18.50
C GLU A 94 5.99 13.76 18.77
N SER A 95 4.72 13.38 18.73
CA SER A 95 3.70 14.10 19.49
C SER A 95 2.54 13.17 19.82
N VAL A 96 2.43 12.88 21.10
CA VAL A 96 1.25 12.27 21.71
C VAL A 96 0.06 13.22 21.47
N ALA A 97 -0.93 12.79 20.68
CA ALA A 97 -2.29 13.33 20.76
C ALA A 97 -3.29 12.40 20.07
N SER A 98 -4.25 11.96 20.88
CA SER A 98 -5.50 11.33 20.49
C SER A 98 -6.20 12.08 19.36
N GLY A 99 -6.61 11.36 18.32
CA GLY A 99 -7.38 11.90 17.20
C GLY A 99 -7.80 10.78 16.25
N LYS A 100 -8.77 9.97 16.68
CA LYS A 100 -9.63 9.25 15.74
C LYS A 100 -10.35 10.32 14.92
N ASP A 101 -10.02 10.44 13.64
CA ASP A 101 -10.91 10.85 12.54
C ASP A 101 -10.08 11.40 11.37
N GLU A 102 -9.52 10.55 10.51
CA GLU A 102 -9.06 11.00 9.17
C GLU A 102 -8.86 9.84 8.15
N LEU A 103 -9.79 8.88 8.11
CA LEU A 103 -9.84 7.85 7.06
C LEU A 103 -11.15 7.93 6.26
N ASN A 104 -11.51 9.11 5.76
CA ASN A 104 -12.73 9.25 4.96
C ASN A 104 -12.58 9.98 3.62
N ASP A 105 -11.38 10.05 3.05
CA ASP A 105 -11.18 10.79 1.77
C ASP A 105 -10.44 10.00 0.67
N VAL A 106 -10.62 8.68 0.62
CA VAL A 106 -10.13 7.86 -0.52
C VAL A 106 -11.24 6.97 -1.08
N ASN A 107 -12.47 7.49 -1.17
CA ASN A 107 -13.59 6.77 -1.80
C ASN A 107 -14.35 7.57 -2.87
N LYS A 108 -13.82 8.71 -3.34
CA LYS A 108 -14.50 9.54 -4.35
C LYS A 108 -14.01 9.41 -5.79
N ASP A 109 -12.85 8.80 -6.05
CA ASP A 109 -12.27 8.80 -7.41
C ASP A 109 -12.33 7.44 -8.13
N PHE A 110 -13.27 6.56 -7.76
CA PHE A 110 -13.64 5.42 -8.61
C PHE A 110 -15.12 5.50 -8.97
N ASN A 111 -15.46 6.49 -9.80
CA ASN A 111 -16.71 6.50 -10.55
C ASN A 111 -16.44 5.97 -11.97
N PRO A 112 -16.58 4.66 -12.25
CA PRO A 112 -16.82 4.22 -13.61
C PRO A 112 -18.27 4.60 -13.94
N TRP A 113 -18.55 5.07 -15.16
CA TRP A 113 -19.86 5.45 -15.72
C TRP A 113 -20.20 6.95 -15.70
N ILE A 114 -19.61 7.68 -16.63
CA ILE A 114 -20.35 8.65 -17.46
C ILE A 114 -19.94 8.36 -18.92
N ILE A 115 -20.81 7.68 -19.66
CA ILE A 115 -20.85 7.75 -21.12
C ILE A 115 -22.27 8.27 -21.44
N LEU A 116 -22.29 9.35 -22.22
CA LEU A 116 -23.44 10.06 -22.77
C LEU A 116 -24.46 9.13 -23.46
#